data_AF-A0A6G2DEX8-F1
#
_entry.id   AF-A0A6G2DEX8-F1
#
_cell.length_a   1.000
_cell.length_b   1.000
_cell.length_c   1.000
_cell.angle_alpha   90.00
_cell.angle_beta   90.00
_cell.angle_gamma   90.00
#
_symmetry.space_group_name_H-M   'P 1'
#
loop_
_entity.id
_entity.type
_entity.pdbx_description
1 polymer ?
#
loop_
_entity_poly.entity_id
_entity_poly.type
_entity_poly.pdbx_seq_one_letter_code
_entity_poly.pdbx_strand_id
1 'polypeptide(L)'
;TLKRLGQYLKEIPFDQIYSSDLPRAVKSAEIIQSQLYTPCSLEIVPNLREWQLGKLEGLKIATLEAIYPQQIQAFRSNLAQFDTRMFGAESLYSTTQRTIQFIKSLKDSP
;
A
#
# COMPACT_ATOMS: atom_id res chain seq x y z
N THR A 1 0.05 -7.27 -16.70
CA THR A 1 -0.19 -5.80 -16.83
C THR A 1 -1.56 -5.48 -16.23
N LEU A 2 -1.80 -4.24 -15.80
CA LEU A 2 -3.04 -3.85 -15.13
C LEU A 2 -4.31 -4.09 -15.98
N LYS A 3 -4.24 -3.85 -17.30
CA LYS A 3 -5.35 -4.17 -18.22
C LYS A 3 -5.69 -5.67 -18.24
N ARG A 4 -4.67 -6.55 -18.22
CA ARG A 4 -4.89 -8.00 -18.14
C ARG A 4 -5.57 -8.40 -16.83
N LEU A 5 -5.19 -7.76 -15.73
CA LEU A 5 -5.84 -7.99 -14.44
C LEU A 5 -7.30 -7.52 -14.46
N GLY A 6 -7.58 -6.32 -14.97
CA GLY A 6 -8.97 -5.85 -15.12
C GLY A 6 -9.83 -6.76 -15.99
N GLN A 7 -9.29 -7.23 -17.13
CA GLN A 7 -9.98 -8.18 -18.00
C GLN A 7 -10.22 -9.55 -17.34
N TYR A 8 -9.33 -9.98 -16.45
CA TYR A 8 -9.51 -11.21 -15.67
C TYR A 8 -10.62 -11.05 -14.62
N LEU A 9 -10.75 -9.87 -14.03
CA LEU A 9 -11.72 -9.57 -12.98
C LEU A 9 -13.08 -9.07 -13.50
N LYS A 10 -13.24 -8.93 -14.83
CA LYS A 10 -14.34 -8.16 -15.43
C LYS A 10 -15.76 -8.64 -15.10
N GLU A 11 -15.93 -9.93 -14.82
CA GLU A 11 -17.22 -10.56 -14.52
C GLU A 11 -17.58 -10.53 -13.03
N ILE A 12 -16.64 -10.14 -12.16
CA ILE A 12 -16.89 -10.06 -10.72
C ILE A 12 -17.65 -8.76 -10.44
N PRO A 13 -18.86 -8.83 -9.84
CA PRO A 13 -19.66 -7.66 -9.52
C PRO A 13 -19.18 -7.07 -8.19
N PHE A 14 -18.05 -6.37 -8.19
CA PHE A 14 -17.60 -5.64 -7.01
C PHE A 14 -18.58 -4.52 -6.67
N ASP A 15 -18.90 -4.34 -5.39
CA ASP A 15 -19.71 -3.20 -4.94
C ASP A 15 -18.86 -1.91 -4.84
N GLN A 16 -17.57 -2.05 -4.54
CA GLN A 16 -16.67 -0.94 -4.24
C GLN A 16 -15.21 -1.28 -4.54
N ILE A 17 -14.43 -0.29 -4.97
CA ILE A 17 -12.97 -0.34 -5.02
C ILE A 17 -12.41 0.69 -4.04
N TYR A 18 -11.41 0.28 -3.25
CA TYR A 18 -10.67 1.18 -2.36
C TYR A 18 -9.23 1.28 -2.83
N SER A 19 -8.68 2.49 -2.84
CA SER A 19 -7.28 2.72 -3.22
C SER A 19 -6.63 3.74 -2.30
N SER A 20 -5.32 3.66 -2.10
CA SER A 20 -4.61 4.80 -1.53
C SER A 20 -4.68 5.99 -2.48
N ASP A 21 -4.45 7.19 -1.96
CA ASP A 21 -4.39 8.43 -2.74
C ASP A 21 -3.07 8.61 -3.51
N LEU A 22 -2.17 7.62 -3.48
CA LEU A 22 -0.94 7.67 -4.24
C LEU A 22 -1.25 7.50 -5.74
N PRO A 23 -0.74 8.38 -6.64
CA PRO A 23 -1.11 8.35 -8.06
C PRO A 23 -0.95 6.99 -8.75
N ARG A 24 0.07 6.22 -8.35
CA ARG A 24 0.30 4.86 -8.87
C ARG A 24 -0.82 3.87 -8.51
N ALA A 25 -1.40 3.99 -7.31
CA ALA A 25 -2.46 3.13 -6.82
C ALA A 25 -3.80 3.55 -7.42
N VAL A 26 -4.10 4.86 -7.40
CA VAL A 26 -5.30 5.43 -8.06
C VAL A 26 -5.32 5.03 -9.53
N LYS A 27 -4.20 5.23 -10.25
CA LYS A 27 -4.15 4.90 -11.67
C LYS A 27 -4.36 3.41 -11.94
N SER A 28 -3.85 2.56 -11.04
CA SER A 28 -4.05 1.12 -11.13
C SER A 28 -5.52 0.75 -10.94
N ALA A 29 -6.18 1.33 -9.94
CA ALA A 29 -7.59 1.13 -9.66
C ALA A 29 -8.48 1.60 -10.82
N GLU A 30 -8.25 2.79 -11.37
CA GLU A 30 -8.96 3.31 -12.56
C GLU A 30 -8.82 2.37 -13.77
N ILE A 31 -7.60 1.88 -14.04
CA ILE A 31 -7.36 0.96 -15.16
C ILE A 31 -8.17 -0.31 -14.95
N ILE A 32 -8.18 -0.89 -13.74
CA ILE A 32 -8.93 -2.11 -13.44
C ILE A 32 -10.44 -1.87 -13.55
N GLN A 33 -10.95 -0.81 -12.91
CA GLN A 33 -12.36 -0.40 -12.92
C GLN A 33 -12.91 -0.24 -14.33
N SER A 34 -12.14 0.38 -15.24
CA SER A 34 -12.54 0.57 -16.64
C SER A 34 -12.71 -0.71 -17.46
N GLN A 35 -12.28 -1.87 -16.93
CA GLN A 35 -12.44 -3.17 -17.59
C GLN A 35 -13.63 -3.97 -17.03
N LEU A 36 -14.24 -3.54 -15.93
CA LEU A 36 -15.34 -4.27 -15.29
C LEU A 36 -16.62 -4.15 -16.11
N TYR A 37 -17.40 -5.23 -16.16
CA TYR A 37 -18.74 -5.21 -16.77
C TYR A 37 -19.74 -4.44 -15.91
N THR A 38 -19.60 -4.55 -14.58
CA THR A 38 -20.40 -3.81 -13.61
C THR A 38 -19.52 -2.71 -13.00
N PRO A 39 -19.70 -1.44 -13.39
CA PRO A 39 -19.00 -0.35 -12.76
C PRO A 39 -19.39 -0.22 -11.29
N CYS A 40 -18.41 0.03 -10.44
CA CYS A 40 -18.59 0.30 -9.02
C CYS A 40 -17.85 1.56 -8.63
N SER A 41 -18.10 2.10 -7.43
CA SER A 41 -17.46 3.35 -7.03
C SER A 41 -16.02 3.11 -6.58
N LEU A 42 -15.15 4.10 -6.81
CA LEU A 42 -13.75 4.09 -6.39
C LEU A 42 -13.58 5.11 -5.28
N GLU A 43 -13.27 4.64 -4.07
CA GLU A 43 -13.02 5.48 -2.91
C GLU A 43 -11.53 5.58 -2.62
N ILE A 44 -11.11 6.81 -2.32
CA ILE A 44 -9.73 7.14 -1.98
C ILE A 44 -9.55 7.14 -0.47
N VAL A 45 -8.66 6.27 -0.01
CA VAL A 45 -8.46 5.97 1.42
C VAL A 45 -6.99 6.18 1.76
N PRO A 46 -6.59 7.34 2.32
CA PRO A 46 -5.21 7.61 2.71
C PRO A 46 -4.63 6.59 3.70
N ASN A 47 -5.48 5.94 4.50
CA ASN A 47 -5.07 4.87 5.42
C ASN A 47 -4.53 3.62 4.72
N LEU A 48 -4.70 3.49 3.39
CA LEU A 48 -4.13 2.43 2.56
C LEU A 48 -2.77 2.80 1.94
N ARG A 49 -2.21 3.99 2.21
CA ARG A 49 -0.86 4.37 1.74
C ARG A 49 0.17 3.32 2.17
N GLU A 50 1.20 3.11 1.33
CA GLU A 50 2.37 2.32 1.73
C GLU A 50 2.98 2.83 3.05
N TRP A 51 3.80 1.99 3.66
CA TRP A 51 4.61 2.38 4.80
C TRP A 51 5.54 3.54 4.43
N GLN A 52 5.44 4.66 5.16
CA GLN A 52 6.31 5.82 4.95
C GLN A 52 7.71 5.54 5.51
N LEU A 53 8.72 5.53 4.65
CA LEU A 53 10.09 5.13 5.01
C LEU A 53 11.02 6.31 5.33
N GLY A 54 10.48 7.53 5.36
CA GLY A 54 11.22 8.74 5.73
C GLY A 54 12.43 8.95 4.82
N LYS A 55 13.61 9.14 5.43
CA LYS A 55 14.88 9.40 4.71
C LYS A 55 15.31 8.28 3.77
N LEU A 56 14.72 7.10 3.86
CA LEU A 56 15.02 5.98 2.97
C LEU A 56 14.31 6.08 1.61
N GLU A 57 13.27 6.91 1.51
CA GLU A 57 12.52 7.06 0.27
C GLU A 57 13.40 7.59 -0.87
N GLY A 58 13.34 6.93 -2.02
CA GLY A 58 14.13 7.29 -3.20
C GLY A 58 15.58 6.80 -3.20
N LEU A 59 16.06 6.20 -2.10
CA LEU A 59 17.41 5.63 -2.04
C LEU A 59 17.45 4.22 -2.66
N LYS A 60 18.58 3.90 -3.31
CA LYS A 60 18.82 2.56 -3.84
C LYS A 60 19.09 1.59 -2.69
N ILE A 61 18.51 0.40 -2.76
CA ILE A 61 18.77 -0.69 -1.80
C ILE A 61 20.27 -0.97 -1.65
N ALA A 62 21.03 -1.02 -2.75
CA ALA A 62 22.48 -1.21 -2.70
C ALA A 62 23.23 -0.13 -1.90
N THR A 63 22.77 1.12 -1.97
CA THR A 63 23.33 2.22 -1.17
C THR A 63 23.01 2.02 0.31
N LEU A 64 21.77 1.60 0.62
CA LEU A 64 21.36 1.33 1.99
C LEU A 64 22.06 0.10 2.58
N GLU A 65 22.34 -0.93 1.77
CA GLU A 65 23.10 -2.11 2.20
C GLU A 65 24.54 -1.74 2.56
N ALA A 66 25.16 -0.82 1.81
CA ALA A 66 26.52 -0.36 2.07
C ALA A 66 26.62 0.48 3.36
N ILE A 67 25.61 1.33 3.63
CA ILE A 67 25.64 2.29 4.75
C ILE A 67 25.01 1.70 6.02
N TYR A 68 23.94 0.92 5.89
CA TYR A 68 23.15 0.36 6.99
C TYR A 68 22.87 -1.14 6.80
N PRO A 69 23.89 -2.01 6.67
CA PRO A 69 23.70 -3.43 6.36
C PRO A 69 22.80 -4.15 7.37
N GLN A 70 22.94 -3.84 8.66
CA GLN A 70 22.10 -4.42 9.72
C GLN A 70 20.64 -3.99 9.61
N GLN A 71 20.37 -2.73 9.24
CA GLN A 71 19.01 -2.22 9.08
C GLN A 71 18.34 -2.84 7.85
N ILE A 72 19.07 -3.05 6.74
CA ILE A 72 18.50 -3.74 5.58
C ILE A 72 18.25 -5.23 5.86
N GLN A 73 19.14 -5.88 6.61
CA GLN A 73 18.91 -7.25 7.06
C GLN A 73 17.66 -7.35 7.96
N ALA A 74 17.51 -6.42 8.91
CA ALA A 74 16.31 -6.32 9.73
C ALA A 74 15.06 -6.07 8.87
N PHE A 75 15.14 -5.12 7.93
CA PHE A 75 14.03 -4.80 7.02
C PHE A 75 13.52 -6.02 6.22
N ARG A 76 14.43 -6.91 5.80
CA ARG A 76 14.09 -8.10 5.01
C ARG A 76 13.62 -9.30 5.82
N SER A 77 14.21 -9.51 6.99
CA SER A 77 14.07 -10.79 7.71
C SER A 77 13.40 -10.67 9.08
N ASN A 78 13.47 -9.50 9.72
CA ASN A 78 12.83 -9.27 11.01
C ASN A 78 12.57 -7.78 11.24
N LEU A 79 11.41 -7.32 10.81
CA LEU A 79 11.00 -5.92 10.91
C LEU A 79 10.99 -5.38 12.36
N ALA A 80 10.86 -6.24 13.38
CA ALA A 80 10.95 -5.82 14.78
C ALA A 80 12.35 -5.28 15.18
N GLN A 81 13.39 -5.63 14.42
CA GLN A 81 14.76 -5.13 14.63
C GLN A 81 15.08 -3.88 13.81
N PHE A 82 14.18 -3.44 12.93
CA PHE A 82 14.39 -2.26 12.10
C PHE A 82 14.08 -0.98 12.88
N ASP A 83 15.07 -0.10 13.05
CA ASP A 83 14.89 1.15 13.80
C ASP A 83 14.33 2.25 12.90
N THR A 84 13.00 2.31 12.86
CA THR A 84 12.24 3.35 12.15
C THR A 84 12.64 4.78 12.51
N ARG A 85 13.05 5.03 13.75
CA ARG A 85 13.37 6.38 14.25
C ARG A 85 14.65 6.92 13.63
N MET A 86 15.61 6.04 13.33
CA MET A 86 16.87 6.41 12.65
C MET A 86 16.60 7.15 11.33
N PHE A 87 15.52 6.78 10.64
CA PHE A 87 15.19 7.29 9.32
C PHE A 87 14.05 8.31 9.33
N GLY A 88 13.45 8.59 10.49
CA GLY A 88 12.20 9.34 10.56
C GLY A 88 11.07 8.65 9.80
N ALA A 89 11.10 7.31 9.74
CA ALA A 89 10.07 6.49 9.13
C ALA A 89 8.85 6.40 10.06
N GLU A 90 7.68 6.15 9.47
CA GLU A 90 6.49 5.75 10.23
C GLU A 90 6.79 4.47 11.01
N SER A 91 6.20 4.30 12.20
CA SER A 91 6.35 3.05 12.94
C SER A 91 5.53 1.94 12.30
N LEU A 92 6.01 0.69 12.37
CA LEU A 92 5.24 -0.47 11.91
C LEU A 92 3.85 -0.53 12.55
N TYR A 93 3.80 -0.22 13.85
CA TYR A 93 2.54 -0.16 14.59
C TYR A 93 1.58 0.87 13.97
N SER A 94 2.03 2.10 13.69
CA SER A 94 1.19 3.14 13.06
C SER A 94 0.63 2.67 11.72
N THR A 95 1.50 2.20 10.81
CA THR A 95 1.11 1.70 9.49
C THR A 95 0.09 0.58 9.59
N THR A 96 0.34 -0.40 10.46
CA THR A 96 -0.57 -1.53 10.67
C THR A 96 -1.89 -1.09 11.27
N GLN A 97 -1.89 -0.21 12.28
CA GLN A 97 -3.10 0.23 12.95
C GLN A 97 -4.03 1.03 12.03
N ARG A 98 -3.51 1.98 11.23
CA ARG A 98 -4.36 2.75 10.31
C ARG A 98 -5.03 1.87 9.26
N THR A 99 -4.33 0.86 8.75
CA THR A 99 -4.90 -0.12 7.81
C THR A 99 -5.95 -1.00 8.50
N ILE A 100 -5.67 -1.50 9.71
CA ILE A 100 -6.65 -2.28 10.49
C ILE A 100 -7.90 -1.46 10.81
N GLN A 101 -7.74 -0.21 11.22
CA GLN A 101 -8.86 0.68 11.54
C GLN A 101 -9.76 0.88 10.31
N PHE A 102 -9.16 1.09 9.13
CA PHE A 102 -9.91 1.17 7.89
C PHE A 102 -10.66 -0.14 7.59
N ILE A 103 -9.99 -1.30 7.62
CA ILE A 103 -10.66 -2.59 7.37
C ILE A 103 -11.81 -2.83 8.36
N LYS A 104 -11.61 -2.50 9.64
CA LYS A 104 -12.67 -2.61 10.66
C LYS A 104 -13.84 -1.68 10.39
N SER A 105 -13.58 -0.45 9.91
CA SER A 105 -14.65 0.49 9.57
C SER A 105 -15.57 -0.02 8.47
N LEU A 106 -15.08 -0.91 7.58
CA LEU A 106 -15.90 -1.52 6.53
C LEU A 106 -16.92 -2.54 7.07
N LYS A 107 -16.73 -3.08 8.27
CA LYS A 107 -17.67 -4.04 8.87
C LYS A 107 -18.99 -3.38 9.27
N ASP A 108 -18.94 -2.09 9.59
CA ASP A 108 -20.08 -1.30 10.03
C ASP A 108 -20.70 -0.50 8.87
N SER A 109 -20.14 -0.63 7.66
CA SER A 109 -20.71 -0.07 6.44
C SER A 109 -21.91 -0.92 5.99
N PRO A 110 -23.03 -0.29 5.59
CA PRO A 110 -24.26 -0.97 5.18
C PRO A 110 -24.09 -1.84 3.93
#